data_AF-A0A4U7D1R8-F1
#
_entry.id   AF-A0A4U7D1R8-F1
#
_cell.length_a   1.000
_cell.length_b   1.000
_cell.length_c   1.000
_cell.angle_alpha   90.00
_cell.angle_beta   90.00
_cell.angle_gamma   90.00
#
_symmetry.space_group_name_H-M   'P 1'
#
loop_
_entity.id
_entity.type
_entity.pdbx_description
1 polymer ?
#
loop_
_entity_poly.entity_id
_entity_poly.type
_entity_poly.pdbx_seq_one_letter_code
_entity_poly.pdbx_strand_id
1 'polypeptide(L)' 'NLLNQLNHEVSGTIQIVDPNGDTVLDTSFDVPSTESGGDSNIVAYADVWTTAGEYRVDLALADTEIAGTSQL' A
#
# COMPACT_ATOMS: atom_id res chain seq x y z
N ASN A 1 5.39 -0.11 10.45
CA ASN A 1 5.89 0.59 9.24
C ASN A 1 6.33 -0.47 8.25
N LEU A 2 5.45 -0.86 7.32
CA LEU A 2 5.68 -1.97 6.39
C LEU A 2 6.59 -1.60 5.20
N LEU A 3 6.93 -0.30 5.03
CA LEU A 3 7.58 0.25 3.83
C LEU A 3 8.83 1.09 4.12
N ASN A 4 9.40 1.01 5.33
CA ASN A 4 10.42 1.98 5.75
C ASN A 4 11.78 1.87 5.03
N GLN A 5 12.01 0.84 4.22
CA GLN A 5 13.26 0.60 3.51
C GLN A 5 12.97 -0.02 2.14
N LEU A 6 12.63 0.82 1.17
CA LEU A 6 12.55 0.42 -0.23
C LEU A 6 13.87 0.80 -0.90
N ASN A 7 14.68 -0.22 -1.23
CA ASN A 7 15.93 -0.05 -1.97
C ASN A 7 15.69 0.05 -3.49
N HIS A 8 14.45 -0.17 -3.94
CA HIS A 8 14.00 -0.10 -5.32
C HIS A 8 12.56 0.43 -5.39
N GLU A 9 12.14 0.89 -6.57
CA GLU A 9 10.75 1.27 -6.83
C GLU A 9 9.84 0.04 -6.77
N VAL A 10 8.68 0.19 -6.12
CA VAL A 10 7.68 -0.87 -6.00
C VAL A 10 6.34 -0.39 -6.50
N SER A 11 5.80 -1.12 -7.47
CA SER A 11 4.46 -0.91 -8.00
C SER A 11 3.49 -1.95 -7.46
N GLY A 12 2.22 -1.61 -7.37
CA GLY A 12 1.19 -2.53 -6.91
C GLY A 12 -0.22 -2.05 -7.15
N THR A 13 -1.18 -2.85 -6.70
CA THR A 13 -2.59 -2.50 -6.66
C THR A 13 -3.10 -2.59 -5.23
N ILE A 14 -4.04 -1.71 -4.90
CA ILE A 14 -4.76 -1.71 -3.64
C ILE A 14 -6.25 -1.69 -3.93
N GLN A 15 -6.97 -2.59 -3.27
CA GLN A 15 -8.42 -2.63 -3.28
C GLN A 15 -8.93 -2.54 -1.85
N ILE A 16 -9.96 -1.72 -1.64
CA ILE A 16 -10.64 -1.59 -0.35
C ILE A 16 -12.13 -1.81 -0.55
N VAL A 17 -12.68 -2.73 0.23
CA VAL A 17 -14.11 -3.06 0.25
C VAL A 17 -14.70 -2.63 1.58
N ASP A 18 -15.84 -1.95 1.52
CA ASP A 18 -16.55 -1.42 2.68
C ASP A 18 -17.34 -2.50 3.44
N PRO A 19 -17.93 -2.15 4.60
CA PRO A 19 -18.72 -3.08 5.40
C PRO A 19 -19.97 -3.61 4.70
N ASN A 20 -20.46 -2.92 3.66
CA ASN A 20 -21.61 -3.33 2.86
C ASN A 20 -21.21 -4.28 1.71
N GLY A 21 -19.91 -4.45 1.47
CA GLY A 21 -19.37 -5.25 0.38
C GLY A 21 -19.08 -4.46 -0.90
N ASP A 22 -19.21 -3.13 -0.87
CA ASP A 22 -18.95 -2.26 -2.01
C ASP A 22 -17.47 -1.90 -2.10
N THR A 23 -16.91 -1.89 -3.31
CA THR A 23 -15.52 -1.45 -3.51
C THR A 23 -15.46 0.07 -3.48
N VAL A 24 -14.75 0.62 -2.49
CA VAL A 24 -14.59 2.07 -2.26
C VAL A 24 -13.26 2.61 -2.75
N LEU A 25 -12.27 1.73 -2.96
CA LEU A 25 -11.01 2.06 -3.62
C LEU A 25 -10.57 0.86 -4.45
N ASP A 26 -10.16 1.10 -5.69
CA ASP A 26 -9.49 0.13 -6.56
C ASP A 26 -8.54 0.93 -7.45
N THR A 27 -7.24 0.87 -7.17
CA THR A 27 -6.27 1.68 -7.88
C THR A 27 -4.87 1.06 -7.85
N SER A 28 -4.05 1.47 -8.81
CA SER A 28 -2.64 1.14 -8.87
C SER A 28 -1.81 2.25 -8.24
N PHE A 29 -0.68 1.88 -7.64
CA PHE A 29 0.29 2.83 -7.11
C PHE A 29 1.70 2.48 -7.54
N ASP A 30 2.54 3.50 -7.58
CA ASP A 30 3.98 3.41 -7.76
C ASP A 30 4.65 4.13 -6.59
N VAL A 31 5.51 3.43 -5.85
CA VAL A 31 6.23 3.98 -4.70
C VAL A 31 7.72 3.99 -5.02
N PRO A 32 8.37 5.17 -5.05
CA PRO A 32 9.80 5.27 -5.37
C PRO A 32 10.69 4.71 -4.25
N SER A 33 11.93 4.37 -4.61
CA SER A 33 12.99 4.00 -3.66
C SER A 33 13.25 5.12 -2.65
N THR A 34 13.41 4.74 -1.39
CA THR A 34 13.78 5.67 -0.30
C THR A 34 15.25 6.10 -0.34
N GLU A 35 16.11 5.42 -1.12
CA GLU A 35 17.53 5.76 -1.27
C GLU A 35 17.76 6.94 -2.23
N SER A 36 16.83 7.18 -3.14
CA SER A 36 16.84 8.33 -4.06
C SER A 36 16.33 9.60 -3.36
N GLY A 37 17.11 10.13 -2.42
CA GLY A 37 17.13 11.58 -2.19
C GLY A 37 15.94 12.23 -1.47
N GLY A 38 15.16 11.48 -0.68
CA GLY A 38 14.22 12.08 0.30
C GLY A 38 12.78 12.29 -0.20
N ASP A 39 12.42 11.72 -1.35
CA ASP A 39 11.03 11.67 -1.77
C ASP A 39 10.19 10.80 -0.82
N SER A 40 8.96 11.27 -0.52
CA SER A 40 8.07 10.52 0.37
C SER A 40 7.55 9.28 -0.33
N ASN A 41 7.76 8.13 0.28
CA ASN A 41 7.23 6.84 -0.15
C ASN A 41 5.80 6.57 0.36
N ILE A 42 5.09 7.62 0.78
CA ILE A 42 3.75 7.55 1.34
C ILE A 42 2.74 7.93 0.26
N VAL A 43 1.88 7.00 -0.10
CA VAL A 43 0.69 7.25 -0.91
C VAL A 43 -0.52 7.33 0.01
N ALA A 44 -1.24 8.45 -0.02
CA ALA A 44 -2.40 8.68 0.83
C ALA A 44 -3.69 8.77 -0.02
N TYR A 45 -4.71 8.03 0.39
CA TYR A 45 -6.05 8.07 -0.19
C TYR A 45 -7.03 8.66 0.83
N ALA A 46 -7.57 9.82 0.53
CA ALA A 46 -8.61 10.44 1.34
C ALA A 46 -9.97 9.77 1.09
N ASP A 47 -10.91 9.94 2.04
CA ASP A 47 -12.34 9.66 1.86
C ASP A 47 -12.74 8.19 1.61
N VAL A 48 -11.91 7.21 1.99
CA VAL A 48 -12.25 5.78 1.90
C VAL A 48 -13.18 5.33 3.05
N TRP A 49 -12.99 5.89 4.24
CA TRP A 49 -13.66 5.44 5.47
C TRP A 49 -14.94 6.23 5.76
N THR A 50 -15.97 6.02 4.94
CA THR A 50 -17.23 6.78 5.02
C THR A 50 -18.28 6.15 5.93
N THR A 51 -18.14 4.86 6.28
CA THR A 51 -19.14 4.08 7.01
C THR A 51 -18.50 3.38 8.20
N ALA A 52 -19.25 3.21 9.30
CA ALA A 52 -18.78 2.44 10.44
C ALA A 52 -18.88 0.93 10.17
N GLY A 53 -17.81 0.18 10.45
CA GLY A 53 -17.79 -1.27 10.31
C GLY A 53 -16.41 -1.80 9.93
N GLU A 54 -16.37 -3.06 9.52
CA GLU A 54 -15.15 -3.72 9.07
C GLU A 54 -14.94 -3.51 7.58
N TYR A 55 -13.72 -3.14 7.20
CA TYR A 55 -13.32 -3.02 5.81
C TYR A 55 -12.32 -4.11 5.47
N ARG A 56 -12.38 -4.62 4.24
CA ARG A 56 -11.36 -5.51 3.70
C ARG A 56 -10.38 -4.70 2.85
N VAL A 57 -9.09 -4.84 3.13
CA VAL A 57 -8.01 -4.23 2.35
C VAL A 57 -7.20 -5.35 1.72
N ASP A 58 -7.17 -5.37 0.39
CA ASP A 58 -6.39 -6.30 -0.41
C ASP A 58 -5.25 -5.51 -1.07
N LEU A 59 -4.01 -5.96 -0.90
CA LEU A 59 -2.80 -5.31 -1.44
C LEU A 59 -2.00 -6.33 -2.24
N ALA A 60 -1.71 -6.03 -3.50
CA ALA A 60 -0.88 -6.85 -4.37
C ALA A 60 0.33 -6.04 -4.87
N LEU A 61 1.52 -6.64 -4.81
CA LEU A 61 2.75 -6.05 -5.35
C LEU A 61 3.06 -6.69 -6.69
N ALA A 62 3.39 -5.88 -7.69
CA ALA A 62 3.74 -6.36 -9.02
C ALA A 62 5.10 -7.06 -9.04
N ASP A 63 6.06 -6.59 -8.23
CA ASP A 63 7.35 -7.21 -8.00
C ASP A 63 7.48 -7.62 -6.54
N THR A 64 7.67 -8.92 -6.30
CA THR A 64 7.70 -9.49 -4.95
C THR A 64 9.15 -9.70 -4.49
N GLU A 65 9.94 -8.63 -4.38
CA GLU A 65 11.15 -8.64 -3.54
C GLU A 65 10.85 -7.97 -2.20
N ILE A 66 10.06 -8.66 -1.36
CA ILE A 66 10.03 -8.34 0.08
C ILE A 66 11.34 -8.85 0.68
N ALA A 67 12.41 -8.06 0.58
CA ALA A 67 13.67 -8.30 1.27
C ALA A 67 13.51 -7.99 2.77
N GLY A 68 12.69 -8.77 3.47
CA GLY A 68 12.54 -8.71 4.92
C GLY A 68 13.50 -9.70 5.58
N THR A 69 14.56 -9.21 6.22
CA THR A 69 15.32 -10.05 7.15
C THR A 69 14.56 -10.11 8.48
N SER A 70 14.05 -11.29 8.84
CA SER A 70 13.54 -11.55 10.19
C SER A 70 14.73 -11.80 11.11
N GLN A 71 14.94 -10.95 12.10
CA GLN A 71 15.84 -11.25 13.22
C GLN A 71 15.00 -11.66 14.44
N LEU A 72 15.29 -12.86 14.94
CA LEU A 72 14.80 -13.41 16.22
C LEU A 72 15.57 -12.80 17.40
#